data_AF-A0A842YL63-F1
#
_entry.id   AF-A0A842YL63-F1
#
_cell.length_a   1.000
_cell.length_b   1.000
_cell.length_c   1.000
_cell.angle_alpha   90.00
_cell.angle_beta   90.00
_cell.angle_gamma   90.00
#
_symmetry.space_group_name_H-M   'P 1'
#
loop_
_entity.id
_entity.type
_entity.pdbx_description
1 polymer ?
#
loop_
_entity_poly.entity_id
_entity_poly.type
_entity_poly.pdbx_seq_one_letter_code
_entity_poly.pdbx_strand_id
1 'polypeptide(L)'
;MPGYRTTLRICVEDRVAMIVFTNADDGEPIKYVEKAYQWIAPGLADKTAEKPPRDLSRYTGKFRNRWGDTEVIQYNGELIMITPQLPDPMAEYTTLKHVEGDRFQMKAPGYGTHNEYAVYEFESGKIKRLKTGENYTYPVEKW
;
A
#
# COMPACT_ATOMS: atom_id res chain seq x y z
N MET A 1 28.95 16.23 -9.63
CA MET A 1 28.90 16.37 -11.10
C MET A 1 27.54 16.96 -11.46
N PRO A 2 27.42 17.81 -12.48
CA PRO A 2 26.10 18.27 -12.95
C PRO A 2 25.23 17.05 -13.27
N GLY A 3 23.96 17.07 -12.86
CA GLY A 3 23.06 15.94 -13.07
C GLY A 3 23.20 14.74 -12.13
N TYR A 4 24.20 14.65 -11.24
CA TYR A 4 24.32 13.53 -10.31
C TYR A 4 24.23 14.00 -8.86
N ARG A 5 23.24 13.50 -8.12
CA ARG A 5 23.08 13.77 -6.69
C ARG A 5 22.86 12.48 -5.92
N THR A 6 23.50 12.38 -4.76
CA THR A 6 23.36 11.24 -3.85
C THR A 6 22.92 11.73 -2.49
N THR A 7 22.03 10.99 -1.83
CA THR A 7 21.70 11.20 -0.43
C THR A 7 21.75 9.88 0.30
N LEU A 8 22.48 9.85 1.41
CA LEU A 8 22.46 8.80 2.41
C LEU A 8 21.90 9.40 3.70
N ARG A 9 20.88 8.76 4.28
CA ARG A 9 20.43 9.06 5.64
C ARG A 9 20.36 7.76 6.43
N ILE A 10 20.80 7.80 7.67
CA ILE A 10 20.82 6.68 8.60
C ILE A 10 20.03 7.08 9.84
N CYS A 11 19.00 6.31 10.19
CA CYS A 11 18.29 6.40 11.47
C CYS A 11 18.75 5.23 12.35
N VAL A 12 19.58 5.53 13.34
CA VAL A 12 20.12 4.50 14.26
C VAL A 12 19.03 3.95 15.17
N GLU A 13 18.10 4.81 15.59
CA GLU A 13 16.97 4.44 16.45
C GLU A 13 16.08 3.37 15.79
N ASP A 14 15.70 3.59 14.53
CA ASP A 14 14.89 2.64 13.76
C ASP A 14 15.71 1.51 13.11
N ARG A 15 17.05 1.55 13.19
CA ARG A 15 17.98 0.62 12.52
C ARG A 15 17.80 0.55 11.00
N VAL A 16 17.45 1.68 10.37
CA VAL A 16 17.23 1.76 8.93
C VAL A 16 18.20 2.76 8.30
N ALA A 17 18.74 2.41 7.13
CA ALA A 17 19.56 3.30 6.30
C ALA A 17 18.98 3.33 4.89
N MET A 18 18.87 4.53 4.32
CA MET A 18 18.37 4.76 2.96
C MET A 18 19.42 5.48 2.14
N ILE A 19 19.70 4.97 0.95
CA ILE A 19 20.59 5.59 -0.03
C ILE A 19 19.86 5.76 -1.36
N VAL A 20 19.89 6.98 -1.90
CA VAL A 20 19.27 7.31 -3.20
C VAL A 20 20.31 7.99 -4.07
N PHE A 21 20.37 7.54 -5.32
CA PHE A 21 21.20 8.09 -6.38
C PHE A 21 20.28 8.63 -7.48
N THR A 22 20.45 9.89 -7.87
CA THR A 22 19.80 10.46 -9.06
C THR A 22 20.87 10.83 -10.08
N ASN A 23 20.54 10.64 -11.36
CA ASN A 23 21.39 10.95 -12.53
C ASN A 23 20.72 11.97 -13.47
N ALA A 24 19.77 12.74 -12.94
CA ALA A 24 19.10 13.83 -13.63
C ALA A 24 19.29 15.14 -12.84
N ASP A 25 19.35 16.28 -13.54
CA ASP A 25 19.64 17.58 -12.94
C ASP A 25 18.52 18.08 -12.02
N ASP A 26 17.29 17.72 -12.36
CA ASP A 26 16.06 17.89 -11.55
C ASP A 26 15.86 16.77 -10.52
N GLY A 27 16.75 15.77 -10.50
CA GLY A 27 16.70 14.66 -9.56
C GLY A 27 16.99 15.12 -8.14
N GLU A 28 15.97 15.11 -7.30
CA GLU A 28 16.06 15.53 -5.90
C GLU A 28 16.03 14.31 -4.96
N PRO A 29 17.19 13.67 -4.66
CA PRO A 29 17.25 12.41 -3.93
C PRO A 29 16.63 12.47 -2.53
N ILE A 30 16.63 13.66 -1.91
CA ILE A 30 16.07 13.86 -0.56
C ILE A 30 14.57 13.52 -0.49
N LYS A 31 13.80 13.84 -1.54
CA LYS A 31 12.35 13.55 -1.60
C LYS A 31 12.07 12.05 -1.53
N TYR A 32 12.89 11.25 -2.22
CA TYR A 32 12.78 9.80 -2.22
C TYR A 32 13.23 9.20 -0.89
N VAL A 33 14.33 9.71 -0.31
CA VAL A 33 14.77 9.28 1.02
C VAL A 33 13.68 9.54 2.06
N GLU A 34 13.07 10.72 2.06
CA GLU A 34 12.00 11.07 3.00
C GLU A 34 10.77 10.18 2.82
N LYS A 35 10.33 9.91 1.59
CA LYS A 35 9.24 8.95 1.33
C LYS A 35 9.59 7.52 1.71
N ALA A 36 10.82 7.07 1.47
CA ALA A 36 11.27 5.76 1.90
C ALA A 36 11.24 5.62 3.42
N TYR A 37 11.66 6.64 4.17
CA TYR A 37 11.51 6.64 5.62
C TYR A 37 10.04 6.66 6.07
N GLN A 38 9.16 7.42 5.39
CA GLN A 38 7.74 7.47 5.73
C GLN A 38 7.02 6.14 5.46
N TRP A 39 7.35 5.46 4.36
CA TRP A 39 6.59 4.31 3.88
C TRP A 39 7.23 2.97 4.19
N ILE A 40 8.56 2.87 4.24
CA ILE A 40 9.26 1.58 4.36
C ILE A 40 9.74 1.36 5.79
N ALA A 41 10.33 2.39 6.42
CA ALA A 41 10.90 2.25 7.76
C ALA A 41 9.91 1.72 8.82
N PRO A 42 8.62 2.12 8.85
CA PRO A 42 7.65 1.58 9.82
C PRO A 42 7.38 0.07 9.69
N GLY A 43 7.67 -0.51 8.53
CA GLY A 43 7.58 -1.95 8.29
C GLY A 43 8.87 -2.72 8.57
N LEU A 44 10.00 -2.03 8.68
CA LEU A 44 11.30 -2.61 9.02
C LEU A 44 11.63 -2.49 10.51
N ALA A 45 11.04 -1.51 11.20
CA ALA A 45 11.20 -1.36 12.64
C ALA A 45 10.82 -2.67 13.36
N ASP A 46 11.66 -3.11 14.30
CA ASP A 46 11.48 -4.33 15.10
C ASP A 46 10.15 -4.27 15.89
N LYS A 47 9.06 -4.66 15.24
CA LYS A 47 7.80 -4.96 15.91
C LYS A 47 7.98 -6.34 16.50
N THR A 48 8.11 -6.43 17.83
CA THR A 48 8.09 -7.68 18.59
C THR A 48 7.00 -8.57 18.01
N ALA A 49 7.41 -9.57 17.22
CA ALA A 49 6.50 -10.26 16.30
C ALA A 49 5.53 -11.12 17.10
N GLU A 50 4.32 -10.62 17.35
CA GLU A 50 3.30 -11.37 18.08
C GLU A 50 2.65 -12.47 17.23
N LYS A 51 2.94 -12.53 15.92
CA LYS A 51 2.69 -13.66 15.01
C LYS A 51 3.40 -13.45 13.67
N PRO A 52 3.76 -14.52 12.94
CA PRO A 52 4.17 -14.39 11.55
C PRO A 52 3.03 -13.70 10.76
N PRO A 53 3.34 -12.70 9.92
CA PRO A 53 2.32 -12.04 9.11
C PRO A 53 1.62 -13.09 8.28
N ARG A 54 0.29 -13.08 8.31
CA ARG A 54 -0.51 -13.97 7.47
C ARG A 54 -0.16 -13.68 6.01
N ASP A 55 0.05 -14.72 5.22
CA ASP A 55 0.19 -14.54 3.78
C ASP A 55 -1.17 -14.12 3.20
N LEU A 56 -1.24 -12.87 2.77
CA LEU A 56 -2.42 -12.25 2.17
C LEU A 56 -2.18 -11.92 0.69
N SER A 57 -1.09 -12.44 0.10
CA SER A 57 -0.69 -12.18 -1.29
C SER A 57 -1.79 -12.52 -2.31
N ARG A 58 -2.61 -13.54 -2.04
CA ARG A 58 -3.75 -13.91 -2.91
C ARG A 58 -4.83 -12.84 -3.05
N TYR A 59 -4.83 -11.82 -2.18
CA TYR A 59 -5.79 -10.71 -2.19
C TYR A 59 -5.19 -9.40 -2.74
N THR A 60 -3.88 -9.37 -3.04
CA THR A 60 -3.26 -8.18 -3.60
C THR A 60 -3.54 -8.07 -5.10
N GLY A 61 -3.58 -6.85 -5.61
CA GLY A 61 -3.87 -6.61 -7.02
C GLY A 61 -4.22 -5.17 -7.36
N LYS A 62 -4.28 -4.89 -8.65
CA LYS A 62 -4.74 -3.62 -9.22
C LYS A 62 -6.18 -3.76 -9.68
N PHE A 63 -7.00 -2.77 -9.38
CA PHE A 63 -8.43 -2.79 -9.64
C PHE A 63 -8.88 -1.47 -10.26
N ARG A 64 -9.91 -1.52 -11.12
CA ARG A 64 -10.54 -0.35 -11.72
C ARG A 64 -12.06 -0.46 -11.71
N ASN A 65 -12.72 0.66 -11.46
CA ASN A 65 -14.16 0.83 -11.69
C ASN A 65 -14.43 2.23 -12.28
N ARG A 66 -15.70 2.61 -12.43
CA ARG A 66 -16.09 3.91 -13.01
C ARG A 66 -15.63 5.13 -12.20
N TRP A 67 -15.29 4.96 -10.92
CA TRP A 67 -14.87 6.02 -10.01
C TRP A 67 -13.35 6.20 -9.95
N GLY A 68 -12.59 5.22 -10.46
CA GLY A 68 -11.15 5.29 -10.54
C GLY A 68 -10.48 3.96 -10.26
N ASP A 69 -9.20 4.08 -9.95
CA ASP A 69 -8.31 2.95 -9.72
C ASP A 69 -8.08 2.74 -8.24
N THR A 70 -7.84 1.49 -7.88
CA THR A 70 -7.51 1.10 -6.52
C THR A 70 -6.46 0.02 -6.58
N GLU A 71 -5.44 0.11 -5.74
CA GLU A 71 -4.47 -0.95 -5.58
C GLU A 71 -4.57 -1.50 -4.16
N VAL A 72 -4.63 -2.83 -4.05
CA VAL A 72 -4.58 -3.53 -2.78
C VAL A 72 -3.18 -4.11 -2.60
N ILE A 73 -2.51 -3.71 -1.52
CA ILE A 73 -1.17 -4.20 -1.17
C ILE A 73 -1.14 -4.72 0.26
N GLN A 74 -0.23 -5.66 0.52
CA GLN A 74 0.09 -6.09 1.87
C GLN A 74 1.10 -5.12 2.49
N TYR A 75 0.73 -4.50 3.60
CA TYR A 75 1.53 -3.51 4.31
C TYR A 75 1.47 -3.79 5.81
N ASN A 76 2.64 -3.95 6.45
CA ASN A 76 2.76 -4.21 7.89
C ASN A 76 1.92 -5.39 8.43
N GLY A 77 1.76 -6.45 7.62
CA GLY A 77 1.00 -7.66 8.00
C GLY A 77 -0.51 -7.56 7.79
N GLU A 78 -1.01 -6.44 7.28
CA GLU A 78 -2.42 -6.22 6.92
C GLU A 78 -2.54 -5.91 5.43
N LEU A 79 -3.77 -5.89 4.91
CA LEU A 79 -4.04 -5.36 3.58
C LEU A 79 -4.44 -3.89 3.68
N ILE A 80 -3.99 -3.07 2.74
CA ILE A 80 -4.45 -1.69 2.57
C ILE A 80 -4.92 -1.47 1.13
N MET A 81 -5.94 -0.63 0.98
CA MET A 81 -6.42 -0.09 -0.29
C MET A 81 -5.89 1.34 -0.46
N ILE A 82 -5.16 1.57 -1.52
CA ILE A 82 -4.64 2.89 -1.91
C ILE A 82 -5.26 3.35 -3.22
N THR A 83 -5.32 4.67 -3.41
CA THR A 83 -5.61 5.29 -4.71
C THR A 83 -4.28 5.67 -5.36
N PRO A 84 -3.79 4.90 -6.35
CA PRO A 84 -2.42 5.02 -6.84
C PRO A 84 -2.15 6.33 -7.62
N GLN A 85 -3.19 7.08 -8.00
CA GLN A 85 -3.06 8.37 -8.70
C GLN A 85 -2.84 9.55 -7.75
N LEU A 86 -2.99 9.37 -6.43
CA LEU A 86 -2.76 10.45 -5.48
C LEU A 86 -1.27 10.85 -5.47
N PRO A 87 -0.95 12.15 -5.27
CA PRO A 87 0.44 12.58 -5.10
C PRO A 87 1.17 11.85 -3.96
N ASP A 88 0.43 11.47 -2.91
CA ASP A 88 0.88 10.60 -1.84
C ASP A 88 -0.20 9.53 -1.55
N PRO A 89 -0.09 8.33 -2.14
CA PRO A 89 -1.07 7.25 -1.94
C PRO A 89 -1.11 6.71 -0.50
N MET A 90 -0.10 7.02 0.32
CA MET A 90 -0.01 6.59 1.71
C MET A 90 -0.51 7.64 2.70
N ALA A 91 -0.83 8.87 2.23
CA ALA A 91 -1.41 9.90 3.08
C ALA A 91 -2.83 9.51 3.54
N GLU A 92 -3.60 8.88 2.65
CA GLU A 92 -4.95 8.39 2.94
C GLU A 92 -5.13 7.01 2.29
N TYR A 93 -5.16 5.97 3.13
CA TYR A 93 -5.42 4.60 2.70
C TYR A 93 -6.47 3.94 3.59
N THR A 94 -7.20 2.98 3.06
CA THR A 94 -8.18 2.19 3.84
C THR A 94 -7.54 0.89 4.29
N THR A 95 -7.53 0.62 5.60
CA THR A 95 -7.09 -0.68 6.13
C THR A 95 -8.17 -1.74 5.93
N LEU A 96 -7.76 -2.95 5.56
CA LEU A 96 -8.61 -4.12 5.40
C LEU A 96 -8.24 -5.18 6.45
N LYS A 97 -9.04 -5.26 7.51
CA LYS A 97 -8.86 -6.25 8.58
C LYS A 97 -9.60 -7.54 8.23
N HIS A 98 -8.90 -8.67 8.18
CA HIS A 98 -9.53 -9.96 7.91
C HIS A 98 -10.58 -10.30 8.97
N VAL A 99 -11.76 -10.77 8.54
CA VAL A 99 -12.87 -11.15 9.43
C VAL A 99 -13.09 -12.66 9.33
N GLU A 100 -13.52 -13.13 8.15
CA GLU A 100 -13.78 -14.53 7.85
C GLU A 100 -13.71 -14.76 6.33
N GLY A 101 -13.42 -15.98 5.89
CA GLY A 101 -13.38 -16.32 4.46
C GLY A 101 -12.60 -15.30 3.63
N ASP A 102 -13.27 -14.74 2.61
CA ASP A 102 -12.75 -13.73 1.68
C ASP A 102 -13.30 -12.32 1.97
N ARG A 103 -13.63 -12.05 3.24
CA ARG A 103 -14.25 -10.81 3.72
C ARG A 103 -13.36 -10.05 4.70
N PHE A 104 -13.23 -8.75 4.46
CA PHE A 104 -12.39 -7.84 5.23
C PHE A 104 -13.19 -6.63 5.68
N GLN A 105 -13.06 -6.23 6.94
CA GLN A 105 -13.64 -5.00 7.47
C GLN A 105 -12.79 -3.81 7.06
N MET A 106 -13.43 -2.79 6.50
CA MET A 106 -12.80 -1.55 6.05
C MET A 106 -12.72 -0.54 7.19
N LYS A 107 -11.54 0.07 7.32
CA LYS A 107 -11.31 1.23 8.18
C LYS A 107 -10.64 2.32 7.35
N ALA A 108 -11.45 3.24 6.84
CA ALA A 108 -10.98 4.42 6.12
C ALA A 108 -10.60 5.54 7.11
N PRO A 109 -9.73 6.49 6.74
CA PRO A 109 -9.50 7.69 7.52
C PRO A 109 -10.69 8.67 7.42
N GLY A 110 -10.85 9.55 8.41
CA GLY A 110 -11.80 10.67 8.37
C GLY A 110 -13.28 10.26 8.35
N TYR A 111 -14.04 10.80 7.39
CA TYR A 111 -15.47 10.50 7.20
C TYR A 111 -15.74 9.36 6.20
N GLY A 112 -14.72 8.57 5.85
CA GLY A 112 -14.86 7.48 4.89
C GLY A 112 -15.76 6.33 5.38
N THR A 113 -15.91 5.30 4.56
CA THR A 113 -16.73 4.11 4.86
C THR A 113 -16.12 3.29 6.00
N HIS A 114 -16.54 3.59 7.23
CA HIS A 114 -16.19 2.84 8.43
C HIS A 114 -17.14 1.65 8.61
N ASN A 115 -16.61 0.47 8.94
CA ASN A 115 -17.39 -0.75 9.18
C ASN A 115 -18.12 -1.35 7.96
N GLU A 116 -17.83 -0.86 6.75
CA GLU A 116 -18.18 -1.59 5.53
C GLU A 116 -17.23 -2.76 5.30
N TYR A 117 -17.61 -3.65 4.37
CA TYR A 117 -16.81 -4.81 4.03
C TYR A 117 -16.28 -4.73 2.61
N ALA A 118 -15.01 -5.05 2.47
CA ALA A 118 -14.41 -5.46 1.21
C ALA A 118 -14.57 -6.98 1.08
N VAL A 119 -15.28 -7.42 0.05
CA VAL A 119 -15.56 -8.84 -0.19
C VAL A 119 -14.95 -9.25 -1.53
N TYR A 120 -14.01 -10.19 -1.49
CA TYR A 120 -13.43 -10.76 -2.71
C TYR A 120 -14.29 -11.88 -3.23
N GLU A 121 -14.51 -11.88 -4.54
CA GLU A 121 -15.05 -13.02 -5.25
C GLU A 121 -13.96 -13.62 -6.13
N PHE A 122 -13.80 -14.94 -6.06
CA PHE A 122 -12.82 -15.68 -6.85
C PHE A 122 -13.51 -16.53 -7.92
N GLU A 123 -12.85 -16.67 -9.06
CA GLU A 123 -13.22 -17.59 -10.13
C GLU A 123 -11.97 -18.32 -10.60
N SER A 124 -11.99 -19.65 -10.54
CA SER A 124 -10.84 -20.50 -10.88
C SER A 124 -9.54 -20.10 -10.15
N GLY A 125 -9.64 -19.74 -8.87
CA GLY A 125 -8.48 -19.35 -8.04
C GLY A 125 -7.93 -17.95 -8.31
N LYS A 126 -8.52 -17.19 -9.24
CA LYS A 126 -8.17 -15.78 -9.52
C LYS A 126 -9.24 -14.85 -8.98
N ILE A 127 -8.85 -13.63 -8.63
CA ILE A 127 -9.82 -12.61 -8.23
C ILE A 127 -10.69 -12.29 -9.43
N LYS A 128 -12.01 -12.39 -9.27
CA LYS A 128 -13.02 -12.01 -10.28
C LYS A 128 -13.39 -10.53 -10.13
N ARG A 129 -13.65 -10.11 -8.89
CA ARG A 129 -14.00 -8.74 -8.52
C ARG A 129 -13.88 -8.52 -7.01
N LEU A 130 -13.78 -7.26 -6.63
CA LEU A 130 -13.83 -6.78 -5.26
C LEU A 130 -15.12 -5.98 -5.07
N LYS A 131 -15.97 -6.37 -4.12
CA LYS A 131 -17.18 -5.61 -3.74
C LYS A 131 -16.86 -4.72 -2.53
N THR A 132 -17.21 -3.44 -2.62
CA THR A 132 -17.16 -2.46 -1.52
C THR A 132 -18.43 -1.60 -1.56
N GLY A 133 -19.21 -1.57 -0.47
CA GLY A 133 -20.57 -1.04 -0.50
C GLY A 133 -21.39 -1.71 -1.60
N GLU A 134 -22.05 -0.93 -2.46
CA GLU A 134 -22.77 -1.45 -3.64
C GLU A 134 -21.98 -1.33 -4.96
N ASN A 135 -20.68 -1.06 -4.89
CA ASN A 135 -19.82 -0.98 -6.07
C ASN A 135 -19.01 -2.27 -6.25
N TYR A 136 -18.74 -2.62 -7.51
CA TYR A 136 -17.79 -3.65 -7.89
C TYR A 136 -16.59 -3.02 -8.58
N THR A 137 -15.41 -3.52 -8.25
CA THR A 137 -14.14 -3.12 -8.84
C THR A 137 -13.45 -4.35 -9.40
N TYR A 138 -12.95 -4.24 -10.63
CA TYR A 138 -12.49 -5.39 -11.42
C TYR A 138 -10.96 -5.38 -11.53
N PRO A 139 -10.31 -6.55 -11.48
CA PRO A 139 -8.86 -6.64 -11.60
C PRO A 139 -8.39 -6.14 -12.98
N VAL A 140 -7.25 -5.46 -13.01
CA VAL A 140 -6.57 -5.02 -14.23
C VAL A 140 -5.11 -5.47 -14.20
N GLU A 141 -4.55 -5.85 -15.35
CA GLU A 141 -3.15 -6.26 -15.42
C GLU A 141 -2.18 -5.07 -15.51
N LYS A 142 -2.64 -3.95 -16.08
CA LYS A 142 -1.87 -2.72 -16.30
C LYS A 142 -2.77 -1.50 -16.08
N TRP A 143 -2.15 -0.37 -15.72
CA TRP A 143 -2.82 0.92 -15.61
C TRP A 143 -3.17 1.50 -16.99
#